data_AF-A0A930HWS0-F1
#
_entry.id   AF-A0A930HWS0-F1
#
_cell.length_a   1.000
_cell.length_b   1.000
_cell.length_c   1.000
_cell.angle_alpha   90.00
_cell.angle_beta   90.00
_cell.angle_gamma   90.00
#
_symmetry.space_group_name_H-M   'P 1'
#
loop_
_entity.id
_entity.type
_entity.pdbx_description
1 polymer ?
#
loop_
_entity_poly.entity_id
_entity_poly.type
_entity_poly.pdbx_seq_one_letter_code
_entity_poly.pdbx_strand_id
1 'polypeptide(L)'
;DDKGFGRIRSKGDTALFGGYTTEEMKKRLGVKANRPLADFLSTLTIAAKNLATEMTNYNVEDKDLYGEQTITKEHIQNNQSVRQMLGQRGIKPEELPPSEDIKKLERKVVRDEKKIEQNSQKLPREQE
;
A
#
# COMPACT_ATOMS: atom_id res chain seq x y z
N ASP A 1 7.16 -2.56 -20.41
CA ASP A 1 6.47 -3.86 -20.17
C ASP A 1 6.10 -3.95 -18.69
N ASP A 2 5.25 -4.90 -18.29
CA ASP A 2 4.81 -5.02 -16.88
C ASP A 2 5.97 -5.30 -15.93
N LYS A 3 7.00 -6.00 -16.41
CA LYS A 3 8.22 -6.30 -15.64
C LYS A 3 9.01 -5.03 -15.33
N GLY A 4 9.14 -4.11 -16.28
CA GLY A 4 9.79 -2.81 -16.08
C GLY A 4 9.06 -1.95 -15.06
N PHE A 5 7.73 -1.87 -15.14
CA PHE A 5 6.94 -1.17 -14.12
C PHE A 5 7.08 -1.80 -12.73
N GLY A 6 7.18 -3.14 -12.65
CA GLY A 6 7.50 -3.84 -11.41
C GLY A 6 8.84 -3.41 -10.80
N ARG A 7 9.89 -3.28 -11.63
CA ARG A 7 11.23 -2.84 -11.19
C ARG A 7 11.24 -1.38 -10.75
N ILE A 8 10.56 -0.49 -11.47
CA ILE A 8 10.42 0.93 -11.10
C ILE A 8 9.77 1.03 -9.72
N ARG A 9 8.59 0.41 -9.52
CA ARG A 9 7.87 0.44 -8.24
C ARG A 9 8.70 -0.14 -7.10
N SER A 10 9.38 -1.26 -7.30
CA SER A 10 10.22 -1.89 -6.28
C SER A 10 11.35 -0.98 -5.79
N LYS A 11 12.00 -0.25 -6.72
CA LYS A 11 13.04 0.72 -6.38
C LYS A 11 12.48 1.95 -5.66
N GLY A 12 11.30 2.43 -6.08
CA GLY A 12 10.59 3.52 -5.39
C GLY A 12 10.21 3.15 -3.97
N ASP A 13 9.61 1.97 -3.78
CA ASP A 13 9.26 1.42 -2.46
C ASP A 13 10.48 1.39 -1.54
N THR A 14 11.60 0.88 -2.03
CA THR A 14 12.87 0.82 -1.27
C THR A 14 13.30 2.21 -0.82
N ALA A 15 13.15 3.22 -1.68
CA ALA A 15 13.49 4.60 -1.36
C ALA A 15 12.54 5.23 -0.33
N LEU A 16 11.23 4.95 -0.42
CA LEU A 16 10.23 5.41 0.54
C LEU A 16 10.44 4.80 1.93
N PHE A 17 10.82 3.51 1.98
CA PHE A 17 11.09 2.79 3.22
C PHE A 17 12.54 2.96 3.71
N GLY A 18 13.22 4.05 3.36
CA GLY A 18 14.54 4.36 3.94
C GLY A 18 15.64 3.34 3.61
N GLY A 19 15.53 2.65 2.48
CA GLY A 19 16.48 1.63 2.03
C GLY A 19 16.03 0.20 2.28
N TYR A 20 14.93 -0.04 3.01
CA TYR A 20 14.40 -1.38 3.20
C TYR A 20 13.69 -1.90 1.96
N THR A 21 14.12 -3.06 1.50
CA THR A 21 13.46 -3.81 0.44
C THR A 21 12.06 -4.28 0.87
N THR A 22 11.22 -4.61 -0.11
CA THR A 22 9.89 -5.20 0.13
C THR A 22 9.95 -6.45 1.00
N GLU A 23 10.97 -7.28 0.84
CA GLU A 23 11.14 -8.52 1.63
C GLU A 23 11.56 -8.23 3.09
N GLU A 24 12.37 -7.21 3.32
CA GLU A 24 12.69 -6.75 4.68
C GLU A 24 11.47 -6.14 5.36
N MET A 25 10.68 -5.34 4.64
CA MET A 25 9.42 -4.80 5.14
C MET A 25 8.42 -5.90 5.49
N LYS A 26 8.32 -6.96 4.66
CA LYS A 26 7.51 -8.15 5.00
C LYS A 26 7.95 -8.79 6.31
N LYS A 27 9.26 -8.98 6.52
CA LYS A 27 9.78 -9.54 7.78
C LYS A 27 9.44 -8.64 8.97
N ARG A 28 9.60 -7.33 8.82
CA ARG A 28 9.34 -6.35 9.88
C ARG A 28 7.87 -6.30 10.29
N LEU A 29 6.96 -6.44 9.33
CA LEU A 29 5.51 -6.45 9.55
C LEU A 29 4.94 -7.85 9.83
N GLY A 30 5.78 -8.89 9.92
CA GLY A 30 5.32 -10.27 10.16
C GLY A 30 4.50 -10.87 9.00
N VAL A 31 4.70 -10.39 7.78
CA VAL A 31 3.99 -10.81 6.58
C VAL A 31 4.64 -12.05 5.98
N LYS A 32 3.84 -13.08 5.71
CA LYS A 32 4.30 -14.29 5.01
C LYS A 32 4.77 -13.95 3.59
N ALA A 33 5.81 -14.61 3.11
CA ALA A 33 6.42 -14.34 1.80
C ALA A 33 5.42 -14.39 0.63
N ASN A 34 4.42 -15.28 0.71
CA ASN A 34 3.37 -15.47 -0.29
C ASN A 34 2.24 -14.43 -0.27
N ARG A 35 2.24 -13.50 0.69
CA ARG A 35 1.26 -12.42 0.75
C ARG A 35 1.87 -11.11 0.23
N PRO A 36 1.07 -10.28 -0.45
CA PRO A 36 1.51 -8.95 -0.87
C PRO A 36 1.72 -8.06 0.36
N LEU A 37 2.79 -7.26 0.35
CA LEU A 37 3.08 -6.30 1.42
C LEU A 37 1.99 -5.24 1.55
N ALA A 38 1.38 -4.83 0.43
CA ALA A 38 0.39 -3.76 0.35
C ALA A 38 -0.82 -3.96 1.28
N ASP A 39 -1.25 -5.21 1.48
CA ASP A 39 -2.37 -5.57 2.39
C ASP A 39 -2.14 -5.16 3.86
N PHE A 40 -0.89 -4.88 4.22
CA PHE A 40 -0.45 -4.63 5.59
C PHE A 40 0.10 -3.22 5.78
N LEU A 41 0.17 -2.42 4.72
CA LEU A 41 0.62 -1.04 4.82
C LEU A 41 -0.48 -0.18 5.45
N SER A 42 -0.09 0.74 6.32
CA SER A 42 -1.01 1.74 6.86
C SER A 42 -1.61 2.60 5.73
N THR A 43 -2.80 3.15 5.92
CA THR A 43 -3.43 4.09 4.97
C THR A 43 -2.50 5.26 4.64
N LEU A 44 -1.75 5.75 5.63
CA LEU A 44 -0.77 6.82 5.45
C LEU A 44 0.38 6.40 4.51
N THR A 45 0.90 5.19 4.69
CA THR A 45 1.93 4.64 3.81
C THR A 45 1.40 4.48 2.38
N ILE A 46 0.17 3.99 2.21
CA ILE A 46 -0.46 3.85 0.89
C ILE A 46 -0.59 5.24 0.23
N ALA A 47 -1.07 6.24 0.96
CA ALA A 47 -1.20 7.60 0.45
C ALA A 47 0.16 8.19 0.02
N ALA A 48 1.23 7.93 0.78
CA ALA A 48 2.58 8.36 0.43
C ALA A 48 3.08 7.73 -0.88
N LYS A 49 2.84 6.43 -1.09
CA LYS A 49 3.18 5.73 -2.33
C LYS A 49 2.42 6.28 -3.53
N ASN A 50 1.12 6.54 -3.35
CA ASN A 50 0.29 7.11 -4.40
C ASN A 50 0.78 8.52 -4.76
N LEU A 51 1.07 9.36 -3.77
CA LEU A 51 1.62 10.69 -4.01
C LEU A 51 2.93 10.64 -4.81
N ALA A 52 3.89 9.79 -4.42
CA ALA A 52 5.14 9.65 -5.16
C ALA A 52 4.93 9.14 -6.60
N THR A 53 3.94 8.28 -6.80
CA THR A 53 3.56 7.75 -8.12
C THR A 53 2.97 8.85 -8.99
N GLU A 54 2.02 9.64 -8.48
CA GLU A 54 1.41 10.74 -9.21
C GLU A 54 2.44 11.84 -9.56
N MET A 55 3.35 12.16 -8.62
CA MET A 55 4.46 13.08 -8.91
C MET A 55 5.36 12.56 -10.04
N THR A 56 5.59 11.25 -10.09
CA THR A 56 6.38 10.63 -11.16
C THR A 56 5.64 10.70 -12.48
N ASN A 57 4.35 10.36 -12.52
CA ASN A 57 3.54 10.43 -13.73
C ASN A 57 3.52 11.85 -14.30
N TYR A 58 3.26 12.84 -13.44
CA TYR A 58 3.29 14.25 -13.81
C TYR A 58 4.63 14.67 -14.42
N ASN A 59 5.76 14.32 -13.78
CA ASN A 59 7.09 14.69 -14.28
C ASN A 59 7.49 13.93 -15.55
N VAL A 60 6.98 12.71 -15.74
CA VAL A 60 7.19 11.94 -16.97
C VAL A 60 6.51 12.61 -18.15
N GLU A 61 5.29 13.11 -17.96
CA GLU A 61 4.55 13.85 -19.00
C GLU A 61 5.15 15.25 -19.24
N ASP A 62 5.43 16.01 -18.18
CA ASP A 62 5.93 17.39 -18.27
C ASP A 62 7.34 17.47 -18.88
N LYS A 63 8.24 16.55 -18.50
CA LYS A 63 9.63 16.54 -18.97
C LYS A 63 9.87 15.58 -20.13
N ASP A 64 8.82 15.00 -20.69
CA ASP A 64 8.89 14.06 -21.82
C ASP A 64 9.88 12.91 -21.56
N LEU A 65 9.78 12.27 -20.39
CA LEU A 65 10.75 11.24 -19.96
C LEU A 65 10.44 9.88 -20.58
N TYR A 66 11.47 9.24 -21.14
CA TYR A 66 11.37 7.91 -21.74
C TYR A 66 12.33 6.91 -21.15
N GLY A 67 11.90 5.65 -21.18
CA GLY A 67 12.70 4.49 -20.82
C GLY A 67 12.74 4.22 -19.32
N GLU A 68 12.91 2.93 -19.00
CA GLU A 68 12.83 2.44 -17.62
C GLU A 68 13.84 3.12 -16.69
N GLN A 69 15.08 3.36 -17.14
CA GLN A 69 16.13 3.92 -16.29
C GLN A 69 15.83 5.36 -15.87
N THR A 70 15.38 6.20 -16.81
CA THR A 70 15.07 7.61 -16.56
C THR A 70 13.88 7.73 -15.62
N ILE A 71 12.81 6.99 -15.91
CA ILE A 71 11.60 6.95 -15.07
C ILE A 71 11.92 6.38 -13.68
N THR A 72 12.78 5.36 -13.58
CA THR A 72 13.24 4.82 -12.30
C THR A 72 13.94 5.89 -11.45
N LYS A 73 14.83 6.69 -12.04
CA LYS A 73 15.55 7.74 -11.31
C LYS A 73 14.58 8.79 -10.76
N GLU A 74 13.67 9.26 -11.60
CA GLU A 74 12.61 10.20 -11.22
C GLU A 74 11.74 9.61 -10.10
N HIS A 75 11.33 8.35 -10.23
CA HIS A 75 10.52 7.67 -9.22
C HIS A 75 11.24 7.52 -7.87
N ILE A 76 12.53 7.18 -7.87
CA ILE A 76 13.34 7.11 -6.64
C ILE A 76 13.40 8.49 -5.98
N GLN A 77 13.68 9.55 -6.73
CA GLN A 77 13.78 10.92 -6.21
C GLN A 77 12.46 11.40 -5.60
N ASN A 78 11.33 11.12 -6.25
CA ASN A 78 10.01 11.46 -5.73
C ASN A 78 9.71 10.71 -4.43
N ASN A 79 10.01 9.41 -4.36
CA ASN A 79 9.82 8.63 -3.13
C ASN A 79 10.73 9.12 -1.99
N GLN A 80 11.98 9.50 -2.27
CA GLN A 80 12.87 10.11 -1.28
C GLN A 80 12.32 11.44 -0.75
N SER A 81 11.78 12.28 -1.64
CA SER A 81 11.19 13.57 -1.28
C SER A 81 9.96 13.40 -0.39
N VAL A 82 9.05 12.47 -0.74
CA VAL A 82 7.89 12.12 0.09
C VAL A 82 8.34 11.56 1.45
N ARG A 83 9.34 10.67 1.47
CA ARG A 83 9.90 10.16 2.72
C ARG A 83 10.45 11.29 3.60
N GLN A 84 11.20 12.23 3.02
CA GLN A 84 11.77 13.35 3.76
C GLN A 84 10.67 14.24 4.35
N MET A 85 9.62 14.53 3.57
CA MET A 85 8.46 15.29 4.04
C MET A 85 7.80 14.62 5.27
N LEU A 86 7.60 13.31 5.22
CA LEU A 86 7.06 12.54 6.36
C LEU A 86 8.03 12.59 7.55
N GLY A 87 9.33 12.41 7.29
CA GLY A 87 10.38 12.44 8.31
C GLY A 87 10.47 13.77 9.06
N GLN A 88 10.21 14.90 8.41
CA GLN A 88 10.14 16.22 9.07
C GLN A 88 9.03 16.31 10.12
N ARG A 89 8.00 15.46 10.02
CA ARG A 89 6.92 15.34 11.01
C ARG A 89 7.13 14.18 11.99
N GLY A 90 8.32 13.57 11.98
CA GLY A 90 8.64 12.40 12.81
C GLY A 90 8.01 11.10 12.31
N ILE A 91 7.51 11.07 11.08
CA ILE A 91 6.82 9.90 10.52
C ILE A 91 7.80 9.13 9.63
N LYS A 92 8.06 7.88 9.99
CA LYS A 92 8.88 6.96 9.20
C LYS A 92 8.02 5.81 8.68
N PRO A 93 7.77 5.72 7.36
CA PRO A 93 6.92 4.68 6.78
C PRO A 93 7.29 3.25 7.19
N GLU A 94 8.57 3.00 7.41
CA GLU A 94 9.14 1.71 7.81
C GLU A 94 8.90 1.33 9.28
N GLU A 95 8.56 2.29 10.14
CA GLU A 95 8.30 2.11 11.58
C GLU A 95 6.80 2.11 11.92
N LEU A 96 5.93 2.40 10.94
CA LEU A 96 4.49 2.41 11.15
C LEU A 96 3.96 1.00 11.43
N PRO A 97 2.98 0.87 12.34
CA PRO A 97 2.36 -0.42 12.61
C PRO A 97 1.68 -0.95 11.35
N PRO A 98 1.61 -2.28 11.18
CA PRO A 98 0.84 -2.86 10.08
C PRO A 98 -0.62 -2.44 10.22
N SER A 99 -1.28 -2.15 9.10
CA SER A 99 -2.73 -1.99 9.09
C SER A 99 -3.38 -3.28 9.58
N GLU A 100 -4.55 -3.16 10.21
CA GLU A 100 -5.35 -4.35 10.54
C GLU A 100 -5.49 -5.21 9.29
N ASP A 101 -5.09 -6.49 9.39
CA ASP A 101 -5.12 -7.43 8.27
C ASP A 101 -6.52 -7.41 7.67
N ILE A 102 -6.66 -6.84 6.46
CA ILE A 102 -7.95 -6.67 5.77
C ILE A 102 -8.69 -8.01 5.74
N LYS A 103 -7.98 -9.14 5.64
CA LYS A 103 -8.59 -10.47 5.68
C LYS A 103 -9.17 -10.86 7.04
N LYS A 104 -8.62 -10.36 8.14
CA LYS A 104 -9.24 -10.53 9.47
C LYS A 104 -10.52 -9.71 9.57
N LEU A 105 -10.52 -8.48 9.04
CA LEU A 105 -11.71 -7.64 8.96
C LEU A 105 -12.79 -8.28 8.09
N GLU A 106 -12.45 -8.72 6.87
CA GLU A 106 -13.36 -9.47 5.98
C GLU A 106 -13.95 -10.70 6.68
N ARG A 107 -13.13 -11.52 7.34
CA ARG A 107 -13.61 -12.68 8.11
C ARG A 107 -14.53 -12.29 9.25
N LYS A 108 -14.25 -11.17 9.92
CA LYS A 108 -15.09 -10.66 11.01
C LYS A 108 -16.44 -10.19 10.47
N VAL A 109 -16.45 -9.45 9.36
CA VAL A 109 -17.68 -9.03 8.66
C VAL A 109 -18.51 -10.25 8.25
N VAL A 110 -17.92 -11.23 7.56
CA VAL A 110 -18.64 -12.46 7.16
C VAL A 110 -19.17 -13.24 8.37
N ARG A 111 -18.43 -13.27 9.48
CA ARG A 111 -18.89 -13.93 10.72
C ARG A 111 -20.04 -13.16 11.36
N ASP A 112 -19.96 -11.84 11.38
CA ASP A 112 -20.96 -10.97 11.98
C ASP A 112 -22.24 -10.96 11.12
N GLU A 113 -22.14 -10.97 9.79
CA GLU A 113 -23.27 -11.20 8.86
C GLU A 113 -23.99 -12.51 9.17
N LYS A 114 -23.25 -13.64 9.27
CA LYS A 114 -23.85 -14.94 9.63
C LYS A 114 -24.52 -14.93 11.00
N LYS A 115 -23.95 -14.22 11.98
CA LYS A 115 -24.56 -14.07 13.31
C LYS A 115 -25.82 -13.21 13.26
N ILE A 116 -25.82 -12.15 12.45
CA ILE A 116 -27.00 -11.30 12.26
C ILE A 116 -28.11 -12.15 11.63
N GLU A 117 -27.84 -12.87 10.54
CA GLU A 117 -28.80 -13.78 9.90
C GLU A 117 -29.39 -14.82 10.88
N GLN A 118 -28.55 -15.38 11.76
CA GLN A 118 -28.98 -16.36 12.77
C GLN A 118 -29.79 -15.75 13.92
N ASN A 119 -29.51 -14.51 14.31
CA ASN A 119 -30.17 -13.83 15.43
C ASN A 119 -31.36 -12.96 15.00
N SER A 120 -31.48 -12.61 13.72
CA SER A 120 -32.63 -11.90 13.19
C SER A 120 -33.84 -12.83 13.16
N GLN A 121 -34.91 -12.46 13.88
CA GLN A 121 -36.21 -13.12 13.75
C GLN A 121 -36.64 -13.06 12.28
N LYS A 122 -37.09 -14.20 11.74
CA LYS A 122 -37.66 -14.26 10.39
C LYS A 122 -38.77 -13.22 10.29
N LEU A 123 -38.70 -12.38 9.26
CA LEU A 123 -39.74 -11.41 8.94
C LEU A 123 -41.10 -12.13 8.93
N PRO A 124 -42.14 -11.54 9.55
CA PRO A 124 -43.48 -12.12 9.50
C PRO A 124 -43.88 -12.35 8.05
N ARG A 125 -44.42 -13.53 7.74
CA ARG A 125 -45.03 -13.73 6.43
C ARG A 125 -46.24 -12.81 6.34
N GLU A 126 -46.30 -12.01 5.27
CA GLU A 126 -47.51 -11.27 4.92
C GLU A 126 -48.68 -12.25 4.89
N GLN A 127 -49.68 -11.99 5.72
CA GLN A 127 -50.94 -12.73 5.72
C GLN A 127 -51.78 -12.11 4.61
N GLU A 128 -51.92 -12.82 3.49
CA GLU A 128 -53.00 -12.59 2.52
C GLU A 128 -54.34 -13.13 3.05
#